data_AF-A0A2A8V131-F1
#
_entry.id   AF-A0A2A8V131-F1
#
_cell.length_a   1.000
_cell.length_b   1.000
_cell.length_c   1.000
_cell.angle_alpha   90.00
_cell.angle_beta   90.00
_cell.angle_gamma   90.00
#
_symmetry.space_group_name_H-M   'P 1'
#
loop_
_entity.id
_entity.type
_entity.pdbx_description
1 polymer ?
#
loop_
_entity_poly.entity_id
_entity_poly.type
_entity_poly.pdbx_seq_one_letter_code
_entity_poly.pdbx_strand_id
1 'polypeptide(L)'
;MRKELLFAFGAFFIMSLHAIAGNFPAQPPEKQPVNEMTVAVYKKDVTGDGKRDTITLKAIPFSPDALFLKQIWADIKTSKGSDLRIDYEGGFEPKIQFVDLNHDGVKDMLYSSATGGSGGLYNMALHTLAHNKLVDIGLPDPLTIQAQFEDEYKASITFVDTNQSYTVDLSDRKEDYERLGIYTDGKLNEPMELMVGPYAFFEPARIFGKSGKGLKGYQQISGAYHADGIGTATSYWYYEDEKWNLMKIKWKEN
;
A
#
# COMPACT_ATOMS: atom_id res chain seq x y z
N MET A 1 -16.84 -41.45 -75.19
CA MET A 1 -18.11 -41.04 -74.54
C MET A 1 -17.74 -40.56 -73.14
N ARG A 2 -17.62 -39.24 -72.90
CA ARG A 2 -18.63 -38.37 -72.22
C ARG A 2 -19.03 -38.96 -70.85
N LYS A 3 -18.84 -38.32 -69.69
CA LYS A 3 -19.13 -36.92 -69.27
C LYS A 3 -18.31 -36.57 -67.98
N GLU A 4 -17.61 -35.44 -67.91
CA GLU A 4 -17.97 -34.14 -67.26
C GLU A 4 -17.57 -34.07 -65.76
N LEU A 5 -16.57 -33.25 -65.41
CA LEU A 5 -16.67 -31.86 -64.87
C LEU A 5 -17.27 -31.87 -63.44
N LEU A 6 -16.73 -31.23 -62.39
CA LEU A 6 -15.88 -30.06 -62.24
C LEU A 6 -15.35 -30.06 -60.79
N PHE A 7 -14.04 -29.89 -60.63
CA PHE A 7 -13.46 -29.32 -59.41
C PHE A 7 -13.90 -27.86 -59.32
N ALA A 8 -14.58 -27.48 -58.25
CA ALA A 8 -15.03 -26.11 -58.03
C ALA A 8 -14.43 -25.56 -56.73
N PHE A 9 -13.77 -24.40 -56.88
CA PHE A 9 -13.37 -23.43 -55.85
C PHE A 9 -12.12 -23.73 -55.01
N GLY A 10 -10.99 -23.84 -55.71
CA GLY A 10 -9.83 -23.04 -55.33
C GLY A 10 -9.96 -21.63 -55.94
N ALA A 11 -9.57 -20.61 -55.18
CA ALA A 11 -9.50 -19.18 -55.54
C ALA A 11 -10.80 -18.36 -55.46
N PHE A 12 -11.13 -17.89 -54.25
CA PHE A 12 -11.88 -16.66 -53.92
C PHE A 12 -11.51 -16.44 -52.43
N PHE A 13 -10.67 -15.51 -51.99
CA PHE A 13 -10.73 -14.06 -52.18
C PHE A 13 -9.42 -13.47 -51.60
N ILE A 14 -8.41 -13.21 -52.45
CA ILE A 14 -7.33 -12.27 -52.11
C ILE A 14 -7.57 -11.06 -53.01
N MET A 15 -8.43 -10.17 -52.55
CA MET A 15 -8.57 -8.83 -53.14
C MET A 15 -8.74 -7.80 -52.03
N SER A 16 -7.67 -7.01 -51.90
CA SER A 16 -7.66 -5.58 -51.59
C SER A 16 -8.20 -5.09 -50.24
N LEU A 17 -7.39 -5.23 -49.19
CA LEU A 17 -7.21 -4.16 -48.21
C LEU A 17 -6.42 -3.03 -48.89
N HIS A 18 -7.11 -2.15 -49.63
CA HIS A 18 -6.58 -0.81 -49.83
C HIS A 18 -6.72 -0.09 -48.49
N ALA A 19 -5.65 -0.12 -47.70
CA ALA A 19 -5.45 0.87 -46.66
C ALA A 19 -5.46 2.24 -47.36
N ILE A 20 -6.59 2.95 -47.24
CA ILE A 20 -6.57 4.40 -47.40
C ILE A 20 -5.77 4.89 -46.20
N ALA A 21 -4.45 4.97 -46.39
CA ALA A 21 -3.56 5.77 -45.55
C ALA A 21 -3.97 7.23 -45.77
N GLY A 22 -5.05 7.63 -45.10
CA GLY A 22 -5.34 9.02 -44.86
C GLY A 22 -4.19 9.54 -44.01
N ASN A 23 -3.30 10.27 -44.64
CA ASN A 23 -2.18 10.96 -44.00
C ASN A 23 -2.73 12.14 -43.20
N PHE A 24 -3.58 11.86 -42.20
CA PHE A 24 -3.89 12.81 -41.16
C PHE A 24 -2.64 12.86 -40.27
N PRO A 25 -1.95 14.01 -40.14
CA PRO A 25 -0.97 14.14 -39.08
C PRO A 25 -1.72 13.83 -37.78
N ALA A 26 -1.33 12.76 -37.11
CA ALA A 26 -1.75 12.53 -35.74
C ALA A 26 -1.31 13.77 -34.98
N GLN A 27 -2.28 14.63 -34.65
CA GLN A 27 -2.01 15.75 -33.75
C GLN A 27 -1.36 15.13 -32.51
N PRO A 28 -0.20 15.66 -32.05
CA PRO A 28 0.33 15.26 -30.75
C PRO A 28 -0.83 15.38 -29.76
N PRO A 29 -1.06 14.40 -28.87
CA PRO A 29 -2.12 14.52 -27.89
C PRO A 29 -1.97 15.87 -27.21
N GLU A 30 -2.98 16.72 -27.41
CA GLU A 30 -3.01 18.06 -26.84
C GLU A 30 -2.77 17.87 -25.34
N LYS A 31 -1.69 18.45 -24.81
CA LYS A 31 -1.35 18.35 -23.39
C LYS A 31 -2.51 18.99 -22.63
N GLN A 32 -3.46 18.16 -22.18
CA GLN A 32 -4.53 18.60 -21.31
C GLN A 32 -3.89 19.38 -20.17
N PRO A 33 -4.42 20.57 -19.80
CA PRO A 33 -3.87 21.35 -18.72
C PRO A 33 -3.75 20.45 -17.50
N VAL A 34 -2.53 20.33 -16.99
CA VAL A 34 -2.27 19.57 -15.78
C VAL A 34 -2.99 20.33 -14.66
N ASN A 35 -4.14 19.81 -14.22
CA ASN A 35 -4.88 20.35 -13.07
C ASN A 35 -4.08 20.08 -11.78
N GLU A 36 -2.91 20.69 -11.66
CA GLU A 36 -2.12 20.69 -10.43
C GLU A 36 -2.88 21.45 -9.36
N MET A 37 -3.00 20.84 -8.18
CA MET A 37 -3.58 21.46 -7.00
C MET A 37 -2.62 21.40 -5.83
N THR A 38 -2.69 22.41 -4.96
CA THR A 38 -2.06 22.36 -3.65
C THR A 38 -2.99 21.66 -2.68
N VAL A 39 -2.54 20.53 -2.12
CA VAL A 39 -3.26 19.78 -1.08
C VAL A 39 -3.09 20.46 0.27
N ALA A 40 -1.84 20.79 0.64
CA ALA A 40 -1.53 21.38 1.94
C ALA A 40 -0.21 22.17 1.89
N VAL A 41 -0.09 23.16 2.78
CA VAL A 41 1.15 23.89 3.01
C VAL A 41 1.52 23.77 4.48
N TYR A 42 2.72 23.25 4.75
CA TYR A 42 3.26 23.12 6.09
C TYR A 42 4.44 24.09 6.30
N LYS A 43 4.51 24.69 7.48
CA LYS A 43 5.65 25.51 7.93
C LYS A 43 6.29 24.88 9.16
N LYS A 44 7.38 24.15 8.98
CA LYS A 44 8.06 23.36 10.03
C LYS A 44 9.57 23.44 9.84
N ASP A 45 10.31 23.45 10.93
CA ASP A 45 11.76 23.22 10.87
C ASP A 45 11.98 21.71 10.69
N VAL A 46 12.42 21.32 9.49
CA VAL A 46 12.75 19.93 9.12
C VAL A 46 14.23 19.78 8.79
N THR A 47 15.01 20.86 8.87
CA THR A 47 16.45 20.87 8.65
C THR A 47 17.26 20.91 9.96
N GLY A 48 16.61 21.27 11.08
CA GLY A 48 17.23 21.37 12.40
C GLY A 48 17.98 22.68 12.64
N ASP A 49 17.77 23.71 11.83
CA ASP A 49 18.48 24.99 11.93
C ASP A 49 17.76 26.06 12.76
N GLY A 50 16.62 25.70 13.37
CA GLY A 50 15.79 26.57 14.19
C GLY A 50 14.85 27.47 13.38
N LYS A 51 14.91 27.46 12.05
CA LYS A 51 14.03 28.25 11.17
C LYS A 51 13.02 27.35 10.48
N ARG A 52 11.86 27.91 10.14
CA ARG A 52 10.80 27.15 9.48
C ARG A 52 11.07 27.05 7.98
N ASP A 53 11.06 25.82 7.49
CA ASP A 53 11.00 25.48 6.08
C ASP A 53 9.54 25.48 5.59
N THR A 54 9.33 25.63 4.28
CA THR A 54 8.00 25.55 3.65
C THR A 54 7.88 24.28 2.83
N ILE A 55 6.93 23.42 3.19
CA ILE A 55 6.64 22.16 2.50
C ILE A 55 5.27 22.30 1.85
N THR A 56 5.21 22.26 0.52
CA THR A 56 3.98 22.36 -0.26
C THR A 56 3.64 20.99 -0.83
N LEU A 57 2.66 20.32 -0.23
CA LEU A 57 2.13 19.06 -0.72
C LEU A 57 1.17 19.35 -1.87
N LYS A 58 1.46 18.79 -3.03
CA LYS A 58 0.75 19.01 -4.28
C LYS A 58 0.30 17.70 -4.88
N ALA A 59 -0.67 17.79 -5.77
CA ALA A 59 -1.17 16.62 -6.47
C ALA A 59 -1.77 16.98 -7.83
N ILE A 60 -1.95 15.96 -8.65
CA ILE A 60 -2.76 16.00 -9.87
C ILE A 60 -3.85 14.94 -9.73
N PRO A 61 -5.14 15.31 -9.82
CA PRO A 61 -6.23 14.35 -9.75
C PRO A 61 -6.28 13.49 -11.02
N PHE A 62 -6.88 12.31 -10.92
CA PHE A 62 -7.00 11.39 -12.06
C PHE A 62 -7.78 12.01 -13.23
N SER A 63 -8.86 12.71 -12.90
CA SER A 63 -9.67 13.58 -13.78
C SER A 63 -10.07 14.85 -13.01
N PRO A 64 -10.60 15.91 -13.66
CA PRO A 64 -10.87 17.19 -13.00
C PRO A 64 -11.69 17.13 -11.70
N ASP A 65 -12.62 16.17 -11.58
CA ASP A 65 -13.50 16.00 -10.42
C ASP A 65 -13.16 14.75 -9.58
N ALA A 66 -12.06 14.07 -9.88
CA ALA A 66 -11.68 12.85 -9.17
C ALA A 66 -11.10 13.16 -7.78
N LEU A 67 -11.58 12.43 -6.77
CA LEU A 67 -10.97 12.41 -5.43
C LEU A 67 -9.64 11.65 -5.42
N PHE A 68 -9.48 10.67 -6.32
CA PHE A 68 -8.23 9.92 -6.44
C PHE A 68 -7.16 10.79 -7.09
N LEU A 69 -6.03 10.92 -6.42
CA LEU A 69 -4.89 11.71 -6.87
C LEU A 69 -3.86 10.78 -7.49
N LYS A 70 -3.65 10.90 -8.81
CA LYS A 70 -2.75 10.01 -9.56
C LYS A 70 -1.27 10.34 -9.37
N GLN A 71 -0.94 11.59 -9.06
CA GLN A 71 0.42 12.04 -8.80
C GLN A 71 0.38 12.91 -7.56
N ILE A 72 1.29 12.67 -6.62
CA ILE A 72 1.38 13.39 -5.36
C ILE A 72 2.86 13.64 -5.08
N TRP A 73 3.21 14.86 -4.69
CA TRP A 73 4.60 15.20 -4.35
C TRP A 73 4.66 16.36 -3.36
N ALA A 74 5.78 16.51 -2.66
CA ALA A 74 6.06 17.67 -1.82
C ALA A 74 7.21 18.49 -2.41
N ASP A 75 6.96 19.77 -2.69
CA ASP A 75 7.99 20.77 -2.96
C ASP A 75 8.43 21.40 -1.63
N ILE A 76 9.72 21.31 -1.29
CA ILE A 76 10.28 21.78 -0.03
C ILE A 76 11.23 22.94 -0.30
N LYS A 77 10.93 24.11 0.27
CA LYS A 77 11.80 25.29 0.30
C LYS A 77 12.40 25.44 1.68
N THR A 78 13.69 25.19 1.77
CA THR A 78 14.42 25.28 3.04
C THR A 78 14.78 26.72 3.40
N SER A 79 15.00 26.98 4.68
CA SER A 79 15.42 28.28 5.19
C SER A 79 16.77 28.74 4.60
N LYS A 80 17.60 27.79 4.17
CA LYS A 80 18.91 28.01 3.52
C LYS A 80 18.82 28.16 2.01
N GLY A 81 17.61 28.13 1.43
CA GLY A 81 17.38 28.36 0.00
C GLY A 81 17.54 27.13 -0.89
N SER A 82 17.67 25.93 -0.33
CA SER A 82 17.54 24.70 -1.12
C SER A 82 16.08 24.45 -1.48
N ASP A 83 15.83 24.13 -2.75
CA ASP A 83 14.57 23.65 -3.28
C ASP A 83 14.69 22.14 -3.54
N LEU A 84 13.83 21.34 -2.93
CA LEU A 84 13.84 19.88 -2.99
C LEU A 84 12.44 19.37 -3.36
N ARG A 85 12.38 18.16 -3.93
CA ARG A 85 11.13 17.48 -4.26
C ARG A 85 11.16 16.05 -3.74
N ILE A 86 10.04 15.60 -3.16
CA ILE A 86 9.78 14.20 -2.83
C ILE A 86 8.52 13.78 -3.58
N ASP A 87 8.65 12.79 -4.46
CA ASP A 87 7.51 12.18 -5.15
C ASP A 87 6.94 11.03 -4.31
N TYR A 88 5.62 10.95 -4.25
CA TYR A 88 4.89 9.94 -3.49
C TYR A 88 3.92 9.17 -4.38
N GLU A 89 3.58 7.96 -3.94
CA GLU A 89 2.53 7.16 -4.57
C GLU A 89 1.15 7.83 -4.48
N GLY A 90 0.38 7.67 -5.57
CA GLY A 90 -0.98 8.19 -5.70
C GLY A 90 -1.95 7.62 -4.68
N GLY A 91 -3.06 8.30 -4.43
CA GLY A 91 -4.01 7.88 -3.39
C GLY A 91 -5.07 8.93 -3.07
N PHE A 92 -5.82 8.65 -2.01
CA PHE A 92 -6.81 9.54 -1.43
C PHE A 92 -6.25 10.23 -0.18
N GLU A 93 -6.70 11.46 0.05
CA GLU A 93 -6.46 12.22 1.29
C GLU A 93 -4.98 12.24 1.76
N PRO A 94 -4.01 12.61 0.88
CA PRO A 94 -2.61 12.59 1.27
C PRO A 94 -2.30 13.62 2.35
N LYS A 95 -1.45 13.22 3.28
CA LYS A 95 -0.99 14.08 4.39
C LYS A 95 0.46 13.76 4.76
N ILE A 96 1.11 14.72 5.41
CA ILE A 96 2.44 14.55 6.01
C ILE A 96 2.32 14.83 7.51
N GLN A 97 2.73 13.87 8.32
CA GLN A 97 2.91 14.04 9.76
C GLN A 97 4.39 14.33 10.05
N PHE A 98 4.64 15.26 10.97
CA PHE A 98 6.00 15.69 11.32
C PHE A 98 6.36 15.21 12.72
N VAL A 99 7.19 14.16 12.80
CA VAL A 99 7.54 13.47 14.04
C VAL A 99 9.01 13.05 13.98
N ASP A 100 9.76 13.33 15.04
CA ASP A 100 11.12 12.82 15.23
C ASP A 100 11.05 11.32 15.57
N LEU A 101 11.20 10.47 14.54
CA LEU A 101 11.16 9.02 14.61
C LEU A 101 12.57 8.41 14.60
N ASN A 102 13.56 9.09 14.02
CA ASN A 102 14.96 8.65 14.01
C ASN A 102 15.77 9.10 15.25
N HIS A 103 15.19 9.95 16.10
CA HIS A 103 15.73 10.42 17.38
C HIS A 103 16.96 11.33 17.28
N ASP A 104 17.11 12.05 16.17
CA ASP A 104 18.17 13.05 15.98
C ASP A 104 17.81 14.46 16.46
N GLY A 105 16.57 14.65 16.96
CA GLY A 105 16.05 15.93 17.44
C GLY A 105 15.42 16.81 16.35
N VAL A 106 15.46 16.38 15.08
CA VAL A 106 14.81 17.00 13.93
C VAL A 106 13.55 16.20 13.57
N LYS A 107 12.52 16.87 13.05
CA LYS A 107 11.27 16.18 12.69
C LYS A 107 11.39 15.50 11.34
N ASP A 108 11.11 14.22 11.31
CA ASP A 108 10.93 13.45 10.09
C ASP A 108 9.53 13.67 9.49
N MET A 109 9.40 13.39 8.20
CA MET A 109 8.20 13.53 7.39
C MET A 109 7.62 12.16 7.08
N LEU A 110 6.59 11.76 7.84
CA LEU A 110 5.81 10.55 7.59
C LEU A 110 4.63 10.88 6.67
N TYR A 111 4.76 10.52 5.40
CA TYR A 111 3.70 10.62 4.40
C TYR A 111 2.72 9.45 4.51
N SER A 112 1.44 9.73 4.23
CA SER A 112 0.42 8.70 4.04
C SER A 112 -0.66 9.14 3.06
N SER A 113 -1.15 8.23 2.22
CA SER A 113 -2.40 8.37 1.44
C SER A 113 -3.15 7.04 1.38
N ALA A 114 -4.47 7.06 1.43
CA ALA A 114 -5.26 5.82 1.34
C ALA A 114 -5.26 5.30 -0.11
N THR A 115 -5.14 3.99 -0.29
CA THR A 115 -5.20 3.37 -1.64
C THR A 115 -6.63 3.27 -2.19
N GLY A 116 -7.63 3.26 -1.30
CA GLY A 116 -9.07 3.16 -1.62
C GLY A 116 -9.59 1.74 -1.88
N GLY A 117 -8.77 0.71 -1.71
CA GLY A 117 -9.21 -0.69 -1.78
C GLY A 117 -9.89 -1.18 -0.51
N SER A 118 -10.59 -2.32 -0.59
CA SER A 118 -11.29 -2.96 0.54
C SER A 118 -10.36 -3.43 1.66
N GLY A 119 -9.08 -3.65 1.37
CA GLY A 119 -8.06 -3.99 2.37
C GLY A 119 -7.64 -2.82 3.27
N GLY A 120 -8.18 -1.62 3.06
CA GLY A 120 -7.88 -0.46 3.91
C GLY A 120 -6.40 -0.05 3.92
N LEU A 121 -5.68 -0.33 2.83
CA LEU A 121 -4.25 -0.11 2.72
C LEU A 121 -3.92 1.37 2.48
N TYR A 122 -2.77 1.80 2.99
CA TYR A 122 -2.19 3.12 2.77
C TYR A 122 -0.84 3.02 2.07
N ASN A 123 -0.61 3.94 1.13
CA ASN A 123 0.72 4.25 0.66
C ASN A 123 1.41 5.13 1.70
N MET A 124 2.61 4.76 2.13
CA MET A 124 3.33 5.46 3.18
C MET A 124 4.82 5.55 2.85
N ALA A 125 5.46 6.63 3.31
CA ALA A 125 6.90 6.81 3.18
C ALA A 125 7.43 7.68 4.32
N LEU A 126 8.67 7.45 4.74
CA LEU A 126 9.30 8.19 5.83
C LEU A 126 10.61 8.81 5.37
N HIS A 127 10.70 10.13 5.42
CA HIS A 127 11.88 10.87 5.00
C HIS A 127 12.39 11.78 6.12
N THR A 128 13.69 11.98 6.19
CA THR A 128 14.30 13.06 6.97
C THR A 128 14.96 14.07 6.04
N LEU A 129 14.99 15.33 6.48
CA LEU A 129 15.74 16.41 5.83
C LEU A 129 16.75 17.05 6.80
N ALA A 130 17.07 16.34 7.89
CA ALA A 130 18.02 16.82 8.89
C ALA A 130 19.32 17.28 8.24
N HIS A 131 19.82 18.42 8.71
CA HIS A 131 21.03 19.05 8.19
C HIS A 131 21.00 19.36 6.68
N ASN A 132 19.80 19.57 6.11
CA ASN A 132 19.60 19.86 4.69
C ASN A 132 20.01 18.68 3.78
N LYS A 133 19.97 17.45 4.29
CA LYS A 133 20.23 16.22 3.55
C LYS A 133 18.96 15.39 3.51
N LEU A 134 18.36 15.26 2.33
CA LEU A 134 17.18 14.42 2.13
C LEU A 134 17.60 12.94 2.15
N VAL A 135 16.99 12.16 3.04
CA VAL A 135 17.19 10.71 3.16
C VAL A 135 15.84 10.03 3.33
N ASP A 136 15.61 8.95 2.57
CA ASP A 136 14.53 7.99 2.83
C ASP A 136 14.98 7.04 3.96
N ILE A 137 14.27 7.06 5.08
CA ILE A 137 14.56 6.21 6.24
C ILE A 137 14.03 4.79 6.00
N GLY A 138 13.00 4.64 5.16
CA GLY A 138 12.25 3.40 5.02
C GLY A 138 11.30 3.13 6.19
N LEU A 139 10.37 2.21 5.96
CA LEU A 139 9.42 1.72 6.96
C LEU A 139 9.81 0.30 7.41
N PRO A 140 9.33 -0.18 8.58
CA PRO A 140 9.56 -1.55 9.00
C PRO A 140 9.01 -2.58 8.02
N ASP A 141 9.74 -3.68 7.84
CA ASP A 141 9.27 -4.83 7.06
C ASP A 141 8.07 -5.53 7.73
N PRO A 142 7.12 -6.09 6.94
CA PRO A 142 6.01 -6.88 7.45
C PRO A 142 6.45 -7.99 8.41
N LEU A 143 5.65 -8.24 9.45
CA LEU A 143 5.84 -9.40 10.32
C LEU A 143 5.78 -10.69 9.51
N THR A 144 6.59 -11.67 9.91
CA THR A 144 6.49 -13.02 9.36
C THR A 144 5.45 -13.79 10.16
N ILE A 145 4.27 -13.99 9.57
CA ILE A 145 3.13 -14.64 10.21
C ILE A 145 2.80 -15.92 9.46
N GLN A 146 2.83 -17.04 10.17
CA GLN A 146 2.31 -18.32 9.68
C GLN A 146 0.87 -18.43 10.17
N ALA A 147 -0.10 -18.51 9.27
CA ALA A 147 -1.50 -18.56 9.62
C ALA A 147 -2.21 -19.56 8.71
N GLN A 148 -2.94 -20.50 9.31
CA GLN A 148 -3.62 -21.56 8.57
C GLN A 148 -4.94 -21.95 9.22
N PHE A 149 -5.86 -22.46 8.41
CA PHE A 149 -7.04 -23.14 8.92
C PHE A 149 -6.65 -24.46 9.58
N GLU A 150 -7.47 -24.91 10.52
CA GLU A 150 -7.32 -26.16 11.27
C GLU A 150 -8.67 -26.88 11.37
N ASP A 151 -8.66 -28.20 11.54
CA ASP A 151 -9.87 -28.98 11.79
C ASP A 151 -10.71 -28.41 12.95
N GLU A 152 -11.99 -28.75 12.95
CA GLU A 152 -13.03 -28.28 13.88
C GLU A 152 -13.27 -26.76 13.81
N TYR A 153 -13.23 -26.20 12.59
CA TYR A 153 -13.45 -24.78 12.32
C TYR A 153 -12.53 -23.88 13.15
N LYS A 154 -11.24 -24.20 13.19
CA LYS A 154 -10.25 -23.42 13.92
C LYS A 154 -9.27 -22.79 12.95
N ALA A 155 -8.46 -21.89 13.48
CA ALA A 155 -7.25 -21.45 12.82
C ALA A 155 -6.09 -21.35 13.80
N SER A 156 -4.88 -21.60 13.32
CA SER A 156 -3.65 -21.35 14.05
C SER A 156 -2.92 -20.16 13.45
N ILE A 157 -2.39 -19.28 14.31
CA ILE A 157 -1.66 -18.07 13.93
C ILE A 157 -0.38 -18.02 14.76
N THR A 158 0.78 -18.05 14.10
CA THR A 158 2.09 -18.01 14.74
C THR A 158 2.91 -16.83 14.21
N PHE A 159 3.35 -15.97 15.12
CA PHE A 159 4.25 -14.85 14.84
C PHE A 159 5.69 -15.34 14.95
N VAL A 160 6.34 -15.59 13.80
CA VAL A 160 7.69 -16.18 13.75
C VAL A 160 8.72 -15.31 14.47
N ASP A 161 8.56 -13.98 14.41
CA ASP A 161 9.46 -13.02 15.08
C ASP A 161 9.50 -13.17 16.61
N THR A 162 8.47 -13.78 17.21
CA THR A 162 8.32 -13.89 18.68
C THR A 162 8.01 -15.30 19.18
N ASN A 163 7.80 -16.26 18.26
CA ASN A 163 7.26 -17.60 18.53
C ASN A 163 5.95 -17.59 19.34
N GLN A 164 5.16 -16.52 19.26
CA GLN A 164 3.84 -16.46 19.88
C GLN A 164 2.81 -17.11 18.96
N SER A 165 2.02 -18.03 19.50
CA SER A 165 0.96 -18.72 18.75
C SER A 165 -0.41 -18.52 19.40
N TYR A 166 -1.43 -18.44 18.56
CA TYR A 166 -2.83 -18.24 18.92
C TYR A 166 -3.70 -19.24 18.15
N THR A 167 -4.76 -19.71 18.78
CA THR A 167 -5.81 -20.48 18.13
C THR A 167 -7.08 -19.65 18.14
N VAL A 168 -7.73 -19.55 16.98
CA VAL A 168 -8.97 -18.80 16.79
C VAL A 168 -10.10 -19.77 16.51
N ASP A 169 -11.26 -19.54 17.13
CA ASP A 169 -12.49 -20.29 16.84
C ASP A 169 -13.25 -19.60 15.71
N LEU A 170 -13.51 -20.33 14.62
CA LEU A 170 -14.21 -19.85 13.43
C LEU A 170 -15.56 -20.56 13.25
N SER A 171 -16.08 -21.21 14.29
CA SER A 171 -17.34 -21.96 14.25
C SER A 171 -18.56 -21.10 13.91
N ASP A 172 -18.49 -19.79 14.14
CA ASP A 172 -19.51 -18.82 13.75
C ASP A 172 -19.62 -18.64 12.21
N ARG A 173 -18.59 -19.04 11.46
CA ARG A 173 -18.50 -18.99 9.98
C ARG A 173 -18.66 -20.35 9.32
N LYS A 174 -19.00 -21.40 10.08
CA LYS A 174 -19.06 -22.79 9.59
C LYS A 174 -19.88 -22.96 8.30
N GLU A 175 -21.07 -22.34 8.23
CA GLU A 175 -21.99 -22.52 7.10
C GLU A 175 -21.41 -21.93 5.82
N ASP A 176 -20.71 -20.81 5.94
CA ASP A 176 -20.02 -20.17 4.83
C ASP A 176 -18.81 -20.99 4.38
N TYR A 177 -18.02 -21.53 5.31
CA TYR A 177 -16.83 -22.31 4.96
C TYR A 177 -17.15 -23.70 4.40
N GLU A 178 -18.20 -24.36 4.88
CA GLU A 178 -18.74 -25.59 4.28
C GLU A 178 -19.27 -25.31 2.87
N ARG A 179 -20.02 -24.22 2.68
CA ARG A 179 -20.50 -23.80 1.34
C ARG A 179 -19.35 -23.50 0.37
N LEU A 180 -18.27 -22.91 0.88
CA LEU A 180 -17.05 -22.63 0.10
C LEU A 180 -16.19 -23.87 -0.16
N GLY A 181 -16.54 -25.02 0.45
CA GLY A 181 -15.79 -26.27 0.28
C GLY A 181 -14.45 -26.28 1.00
N ILE A 182 -14.26 -25.45 2.03
CA ILE A 182 -13.05 -25.46 2.86
C ILE A 182 -13.10 -26.64 3.84
N TYR A 183 -14.28 -26.86 4.43
CA TYR A 183 -14.54 -27.98 5.34
C TYR A 183 -15.59 -28.93 4.78
N THR A 184 -15.58 -30.17 5.28
CA THR A 184 -16.69 -31.11 5.26
C THR A 184 -16.89 -31.65 6.67
N ASP A 185 -18.05 -31.39 7.28
CA ASP A 185 -18.38 -31.78 8.65
C ASP A 185 -17.30 -31.36 9.67
N GLY A 186 -16.74 -30.15 9.49
CA GLY A 186 -15.70 -29.60 10.36
C GLY A 186 -14.30 -30.18 10.13
N LYS A 187 -14.09 -31.04 9.12
CA LYS A 187 -12.75 -31.48 8.69
C LYS A 187 -12.29 -30.69 7.48
N LEU A 188 -11.04 -30.23 7.46
CA LEU A 188 -10.46 -29.59 6.30
C LEU A 188 -10.40 -30.55 5.10
N ASN A 189 -10.82 -30.04 3.95
CA ASN A 189 -10.74 -30.78 2.69
C ASN A 189 -9.29 -30.86 2.18
N GLU A 190 -8.51 -29.80 2.38
CA GLU A 190 -7.06 -29.74 2.11
C GLU A 190 -6.37 -28.73 3.05
N PRO A 191 -5.04 -28.83 3.26
CA PRO A 191 -4.30 -27.81 3.99
C PRO A 191 -4.45 -26.43 3.33
N MET A 192 -4.87 -25.44 4.09
CA MET A 192 -5.17 -24.10 3.55
C MET A 192 -4.65 -23.01 4.50
N GLU A 193 -3.88 -22.08 3.93
CA GLU A 193 -3.38 -20.91 4.65
C GLU A 193 -4.46 -19.83 4.78
N LEU A 194 -4.38 -19.04 5.85
CA LEU A 194 -5.11 -17.79 5.98
C LEU A 194 -4.45 -16.70 5.15
N MET A 195 -5.23 -15.70 4.74
CA MET A 195 -4.70 -14.55 4.01
C MET A 195 -4.03 -13.57 4.98
N VAL A 196 -2.70 -13.53 4.99
CA VAL A 196 -1.93 -12.52 5.73
C VAL A 196 -1.69 -11.31 4.83
N GLY A 197 -2.24 -10.16 5.21
CA GLY A 197 -2.07 -8.91 4.50
C GLY A 197 -0.70 -8.24 4.74
N PRO A 198 -0.26 -7.35 3.84
CA PRO A 198 0.85 -6.44 4.11
C PRO A 198 0.48 -5.45 5.22
N TYR A 199 1.40 -4.57 5.61
CA TYR A 199 1.02 -3.45 6.48
C TYR A 199 -0.05 -2.60 5.81
N ALA A 200 -1.19 -2.49 6.47
CA ALA A 200 -2.27 -1.62 6.05
C ALA A 200 -1.94 -0.15 6.35
N PHE A 201 -1.35 0.11 7.51
CA PHE A 201 -1.07 1.46 7.97
C PHE A 201 -0.01 1.47 9.07
N PHE A 202 0.69 2.59 9.20
CA PHE A 202 1.55 2.93 10.34
C PHE A 202 1.10 4.24 10.97
N GLU A 203 1.17 4.32 12.30
CA GLU A 203 1.00 5.58 13.01
C GLU A 203 2.10 5.82 14.05
N PRO A 204 2.51 7.09 14.28
CA PRO A 204 3.41 7.42 15.36
C PRO A 204 2.79 7.10 16.72
N ALA A 205 3.46 6.26 17.51
CA ALA A 205 2.99 5.81 18.81
C ALA A 205 4.05 5.99 19.89
N ARG A 206 3.64 6.05 21.15
CA ARG A 206 4.59 5.96 22.27
C ARG A 206 4.96 4.49 22.49
N ILE A 207 6.25 4.21 22.59
CA ILE A 207 6.77 2.87 22.89
C ILE A 207 7.10 2.80 24.38
N PHE A 208 6.63 1.75 25.06
CA PHE A 208 6.90 1.58 26.48
C PHE A 208 8.40 1.34 26.71
N GLY A 209 8.99 2.01 27.71
CA GLY A 209 10.41 1.87 28.04
C GLY A 209 11.38 2.59 27.10
N LYS A 210 10.89 3.30 26.06
CA LYS A 210 11.71 4.11 25.16
C LYS A 210 11.35 5.59 25.24
N SER A 211 12.33 6.46 25.02
CA SER A 211 12.13 7.90 24.85
C SER A 211 11.67 8.23 23.44
N GLY A 212 10.86 9.27 23.28
CA GLY A 212 10.37 9.67 21.95
C GLY A 212 9.20 8.84 21.44
N LYS A 213 9.04 8.81 20.11
CA LYS A 213 7.96 8.11 19.39
C LYS A 213 8.55 6.93 18.62
N GLY A 214 7.77 5.88 18.44
CA GLY A 214 8.06 4.85 17.44
C GLY A 214 6.90 4.75 16.46
N LEU A 215 6.85 3.66 15.71
CA LEU A 215 5.73 3.35 14.83
C LEU A 215 4.89 2.20 15.40
N LYS A 216 3.60 2.28 15.16
CA LYS A 216 2.66 1.18 15.36
C LYS A 216 2.14 0.75 13.99
N GLY A 217 2.40 -0.49 13.59
CA GLY A 217 1.99 -1.07 12.31
C GLY A 217 0.81 -2.02 12.47
N TYR A 218 -0.03 -2.11 11.44
CA TYR A 218 -1.23 -2.95 11.42
C TYR A 218 -1.22 -3.91 10.23
N GLN A 219 -1.31 -5.22 10.48
CA GLN A 219 -1.51 -6.25 9.46
C GLN A 219 -2.81 -6.99 9.72
N GLN A 220 -3.63 -7.13 8.69
CA GLN A 220 -4.87 -7.89 8.76
C GLN A 220 -4.61 -9.35 8.41
N ILE A 221 -5.30 -10.24 9.12
CA ILE A 221 -5.39 -11.66 8.77
C ILE A 221 -6.84 -11.93 8.45
N SER A 222 -7.10 -12.48 7.27
CA SER A 222 -8.43 -12.83 6.78
C SER A 222 -8.53 -14.32 6.48
N GLY A 223 -9.74 -14.86 6.51
CA GLY A 223 -10.04 -16.24 6.17
C GLY A 223 -10.12 -16.44 4.67
N ALA A 224 -11.29 -16.84 4.19
CA ALA A 224 -11.47 -17.31 2.82
C ALA A 224 -11.33 -16.20 1.75
N TYR A 225 -11.49 -14.94 2.15
CA TYR A 225 -11.37 -13.75 1.30
C TYR A 225 -11.07 -12.52 2.15
N HIS A 226 -10.56 -11.43 1.56
CA HIS A 226 -10.11 -10.25 2.32
C HIS A 226 -11.16 -9.65 3.28
N ALA A 227 -12.45 -9.67 2.91
CA ALA A 227 -13.54 -9.16 3.74
C ALA A 227 -13.94 -10.10 4.90
N ASP A 228 -13.50 -11.37 4.89
CA ASP A 228 -13.64 -12.31 5.99
C ASP A 228 -12.51 -12.08 7.01
N GLY A 229 -12.56 -10.93 7.71
CA GLY A 229 -11.51 -10.57 8.66
C GLY A 229 -11.54 -11.47 9.91
N ILE A 230 -10.41 -12.13 10.18
CA ILE A 230 -10.20 -12.94 11.40
C ILE A 230 -9.66 -12.06 12.53
N GLY A 231 -8.72 -11.18 12.22
CA GLY A 231 -8.18 -10.27 13.23
C GLY A 231 -7.07 -9.39 12.71
N THR A 232 -6.46 -8.65 13.62
CA THR A 232 -5.39 -7.68 13.33
C THR A 232 -4.19 -7.94 14.22
N ALA A 233 -3.04 -8.13 13.58
CA ALA A 233 -1.73 -8.07 14.22
C ALA A 233 -1.26 -6.62 14.29
N THR A 234 -0.98 -6.16 15.50
CA THR A 234 -0.43 -4.83 15.77
C THR A 234 1.02 -4.95 16.23
N SER A 235 1.96 -4.45 15.44
CA SER A 235 3.39 -4.39 15.80
C SER A 235 3.78 -3.00 16.28
N TYR A 236 4.77 -2.95 17.16
CA TYR A 236 5.36 -1.73 17.70
C TYR A 236 6.84 -1.71 17.35
N TRP A 237 7.30 -0.65 16.71
CA TRP A 237 8.65 -0.50 16.17
C TRP A 237 9.34 0.72 16.73
N TYR A 238 10.64 0.61 16.97
CA TYR A 238 11.48 1.72 17.43
C TYR A 238 12.72 1.81 16.54
N TYR A 239 13.02 3.01 16.03
CA TYR A 239 14.19 3.21 15.17
C TYR A 239 15.39 3.53 16.03
N GLU A 240 16.44 2.71 15.94
CA GLU A 240 17.69 2.88 16.69
C GLU A 240 18.79 2.16 15.93
N ASP A 241 20.01 2.69 15.95
CA ASP A 241 21.16 2.17 15.20
C ASP A 241 20.86 1.99 13.70
N GLU A 242 20.22 3.00 13.10
CA GLU A 242 19.86 3.05 11.67
C GLU A 242 18.92 1.93 11.19
N LYS A 243 18.19 1.27 12.12
CA LYS A 243 17.27 0.17 11.80
C LYS A 243 16.00 0.22 12.63
N TRP A 244 14.94 -0.38 12.08
CA TRP A 244 13.70 -0.64 12.80
C TRP A 244 13.82 -1.88 13.68
N ASN A 245 13.60 -1.71 14.98
CA ASN A 245 13.61 -2.80 15.96
C ASN A 245 12.18 -3.12 16.38
N LEU A 246 11.78 -4.39 16.25
CA LEU A 246 10.48 -4.88 16.71
C LEU A 246 10.47 -4.93 18.24
N MET A 247 9.55 -4.19 18.85
CA MET A 247 9.45 -4.05 20.29
C MET A 247 8.39 -4.95 20.90
N LYS A 248 7.27 -5.13 20.18
CA LYS A 248 6.12 -5.90 20.65
C LYS A 248 5.17 -6.21 19.50
N ILE A 249 4.55 -7.38 19.57
CA ILE A 249 3.35 -7.72 18.79
C ILE A 249 2.15 -7.81 19.75
N LYS A 250 0.97 -7.39 19.29
CA LYS A 250 -0.32 -7.66 19.91
C LYS A 250 -1.24 -8.25 18.86
N TRP A 251 -1.83 -9.40 19.19
CA TRP A 251 -2.90 -9.99 18.41
C TRP A 251 -4.26 -9.53 18.95
N LYS A 252 -5.18 -9.22 18.05
CA LYS A 252 -6.59 -8.96 18.38
C LYS A 252 -7.47 -9.66 17.35
N GLU A 253 -8.24 -10.62 17.81
CA GLU A 253 -9.33 -11.26 17.07
C GLU A 253 -10.51 -10.29 16.90
N ASN A 254 -11.24 -10.42 15.80
CA ASN A 254 -12.38 -9.57 15.44
C ASN A 254 -13.66 -9.91 16.22
#